data_AF-A0A0Q5E9N8-F1
#
_entry.id   AF-A0A0Q5E9N8-F1
#
_cell.length_a   1.000
_cell.length_b   1.000
_cell.length_c   1.000
_cell.angle_alpha   90.00
_cell.angle_beta   90.00
_cell.angle_gamma   90.00
#
_symmetry.space_group_name_H-M   'P 1'
#
loop_
_entity.id
_entity.type
_entity.pdbx_description
1 polymer ?
#
loop_
_entity_poly.entity_id
_entity_poly.type
_entity_poly.pdbx_seq_one_letter_code
_entity_poly.pdbx_strand_id
1 'polypeptide(L)'
;MARLPSTSVDPAIDAAALLRRIGFIGLFVIMPVAAQVARRAVVILAPISIALLLLASAIDGRARPVRPASTRLLRSPAFLAGCLVILWSALSLVWTPFLSLATERLLNVIATLLMTMAAYLALPDRMRSANLYLLPVGVAAAAIFAIGLGLTGQGPFGQGLLGPDEDAILDRGLILLILFVWPAVSWLRSRGRNGEALGLALLVSVALLVSPGPTTLVALAVGAIAFALATFRPMLTPRLLGVTAATLLVLGPVLPFIARPIGATMFGGRAPGVLSLKAWQTIVTGEPLRLVTGHGLETALRGRYVNLLPINAPRTLLFELWYELGLVGAFAAAFALHAAIRRAGREASVLVPGAMAAFASAFLIACIGVGMTVMWWLTTLALAVLVFVAVERGQFRTRRPKASLLPSAQKA
;
A
#
# COMPACT_ATOMS: atom_id res chain seq x y z
N MET A 1 -5.92 25.10 -52.70
CA MET A 1 -5.03 24.64 -51.60
C MET A 1 -5.37 23.19 -51.28
N ALA A 2 -4.43 22.28 -51.51
CA ALA A 2 -4.61 20.86 -51.28
C ALA A 2 -4.79 20.56 -49.78
N ARG A 3 -5.80 19.77 -49.42
CA ARG A 3 -5.90 19.16 -48.09
C ARG A 3 -4.69 18.23 -47.93
N LEU A 4 -3.88 18.46 -46.90
CA LEU A 4 -2.83 17.51 -46.52
C LEU A 4 -3.47 16.13 -46.28
N PRO A 5 -2.88 15.03 -46.78
CA PRO A 5 -3.45 13.70 -46.64
C PRO A 5 -3.54 13.28 -45.16
N SER A 6 -4.57 12.50 -44.87
CA SER A 6 -4.85 11.81 -43.60
C SER A 6 -3.58 11.36 -42.88
N THR A 7 -3.45 11.74 -41.60
CA THR A 7 -2.52 11.11 -40.65
C THR A 7 -2.60 9.61 -40.82
N SER A 8 -1.51 8.97 -41.25
CA SER A 8 -1.42 7.51 -41.30
C SER A 8 -1.71 7.00 -39.89
N VAL A 9 -2.85 6.35 -39.70
CA VAL A 9 -3.21 5.69 -38.46
C VAL A 9 -2.23 4.54 -38.30
N ASP A 10 -1.29 4.67 -37.36
CA ASP A 10 -0.38 3.58 -37.02
C ASP A 10 -1.14 2.61 -36.10
N PRO A 11 -1.54 1.41 -36.59
CA PRO A 11 -2.33 0.48 -35.81
C PRO A 11 -1.60 0.01 -34.54
N ALA A 12 -0.27 0.05 -34.51
CA ALA A 12 0.51 -0.35 -33.34
C ALA A 12 0.34 0.65 -32.18
N ILE A 13 0.34 1.96 -32.49
CA ILE A 13 0.14 3.02 -31.49
C ILE A 13 -1.28 2.99 -30.94
N ASP A 14 -2.28 2.76 -31.80
CA ASP A 14 -3.67 2.64 -31.36
C ASP A 14 -3.89 1.38 -30.50
N ALA A 15 -3.29 0.25 -30.86
CA ALA A 15 -3.31 -0.96 -30.04
C ALA A 15 -2.65 -0.72 -28.67
N ALA A 16 -1.49 -0.06 -28.63
CA ALA A 16 -0.82 0.29 -27.38
C ALA A 16 -1.67 1.24 -26.51
N ALA A 17 -2.35 2.20 -27.12
CA ALA A 17 -3.27 3.10 -26.41
C ALA A 17 -4.46 2.34 -25.81
N LEU A 18 -5.05 1.40 -26.55
CA LEU A 18 -6.12 0.53 -26.08
C LEU A 18 -5.68 -0.34 -24.90
N LEU A 19 -4.57 -1.09 -25.06
CA LEU A 19 -4.00 -1.95 -24.02
C LEU A 19 -3.72 -1.18 -22.74
N ARG A 20 -3.16 0.03 -22.88
CA ARG A 20 -2.89 0.92 -21.75
C ARG A 20 -4.16 1.35 -21.03
N ARG A 21 -5.21 1.69 -21.79
CA ARG A 21 -6.50 2.10 -21.22
C ARG A 21 -7.16 0.94 -20.48
N ILE A 22 -7.14 -0.26 -21.06
CA ILE A 22 -7.65 -1.48 -20.41
C ILE A 22 -6.84 -1.76 -19.13
N GLY A 23 -5.51 -1.66 -19.18
CA GLY A 23 -4.65 -1.82 -18.00
C GLY A 23 -5.01 -0.83 -16.88
N PHE A 24 -5.24 0.45 -17.19
CA PHE A 24 -5.68 1.42 -16.18
C PHE A 24 -7.09 1.18 -15.67
N ILE A 25 -8.04 0.79 -16.53
CA ILE A 25 -9.39 0.43 -16.09
C ILE A 25 -9.33 -0.79 -15.17
N GLY A 26 -8.52 -1.79 -15.51
CA GLY A 26 -8.24 -2.96 -14.68
C GLY A 26 -7.73 -2.58 -13.28
N LEU A 27 -6.66 -1.78 -13.21
CA LEU A 27 -6.05 -1.37 -11.94
C LEU A 27 -6.91 -0.42 -11.12
N PHE A 28 -7.51 0.59 -11.75
CA PHE A 28 -8.12 1.71 -11.03
C PHE A 28 -9.61 1.54 -10.80
N VAL A 29 -10.31 0.72 -11.60
CA VAL A 29 -11.77 0.54 -11.51
C VAL A 29 -12.16 -0.89 -11.19
N ILE A 30 -11.77 -1.84 -12.04
CA ILE A 30 -12.23 -3.23 -11.91
C ILE A 30 -11.69 -3.86 -10.63
N MET A 31 -10.40 -3.67 -10.34
CA MET A 31 -9.75 -4.30 -9.19
C MET A 31 -10.32 -3.82 -7.84
N PRO A 32 -10.51 -2.52 -7.55
CA PRO A 32 -11.15 -2.08 -6.30
C PRO A 32 -12.55 -2.63 -6.08
N VAL A 33 -13.34 -2.80 -7.15
CA VAL A 33 -14.69 -3.39 -7.08
C VAL A 33 -14.61 -4.91 -6.88
N ALA A 34 -13.80 -5.60 -7.67
CA ALA A 34 -13.63 -7.05 -7.60
C ALA A 34 -13.04 -7.51 -6.25
N ALA A 35 -12.18 -6.69 -5.63
CA ALA A 35 -11.60 -6.97 -4.32
C ALA A 35 -12.64 -7.07 -3.19
N GLN A 36 -13.85 -6.51 -3.36
CA GLN A 36 -14.92 -6.62 -2.37
C GLN A 36 -15.54 -8.03 -2.29
N VAL A 37 -15.37 -8.83 -3.35
CA VAL A 37 -16.10 -10.11 -3.52
C VAL A 37 -15.20 -11.30 -3.81
N ALA A 38 -13.97 -11.06 -4.27
CA ALA A 38 -13.04 -12.12 -4.61
C ALA A 38 -11.76 -12.04 -3.78
N ARG A 39 -11.55 -13.07 -2.95
CA ARG A 39 -10.37 -13.23 -2.07
C ARG A 39 -9.03 -13.04 -2.79
N ARG A 40 -8.96 -13.41 -4.07
CA ARG A 40 -7.74 -13.41 -4.90
C ARG A 40 -7.74 -12.32 -5.99
N ALA A 41 -8.76 -11.45 -6.05
CA ALA A 41 -8.89 -10.45 -7.11
C ALA A 41 -7.64 -9.57 -7.24
N VAL A 42 -7.12 -9.04 -6.13
CA VAL A 42 -5.93 -8.17 -6.15
C VAL A 42 -4.70 -8.92 -6.67
N VAL A 43 -4.50 -10.17 -6.23
CA VAL A 43 -3.33 -10.98 -6.59
C VAL A 43 -3.37 -11.42 -8.06
N ILE A 44 -4.56 -11.57 -8.64
CA ILE A 44 -4.74 -12.03 -10.04
C ILE A 44 -4.81 -10.84 -11.00
N LEU A 45 -5.66 -9.84 -10.71
CA LEU A 45 -5.92 -8.72 -11.61
C LEU A 45 -4.72 -7.76 -11.71
N ALA A 46 -3.92 -7.63 -10.66
CA ALA A 46 -2.77 -6.74 -10.66
C ALA A 46 -1.68 -7.18 -11.66
N PRO A 47 -1.18 -8.44 -11.64
CA PRO A 47 -0.25 -8.91 -12.66
C PRO A 47 -0.81 -8.79 -14.07
N ILE A 48 -2.08 -9.15 -14.29
CA ILE A 48 -2.71 -9.05 -15.63
C ILE A 48 -2.69 -7.60 -16.11
N SER A 49 -3.14 -6.66 -15.28
CA SER A 49 -3.20 -5.26 -15.68
C SER A 49 -1.81 -4.66 -15.88
N ILE A 50 -0.83 -5.07 -15.08
CA ILE A 50 0.58 -4.66 -15.24
C ILE A 50 1.17 -5.24 -16.52
N ALA A 51 0.89 -6.50 -16.86
CA ALA A 51 1.31 -7.12 -18.11
C ALA A 51 0.75 -6.36 -19.32
N LEU A 52 -0.52 -5.93 -19.28
CA LEU A 52 -1.11 -5.09 -20.33
C LEU A 52 -0.40 -3.73 -20.46
N LEU A 53 -0.03 -3.10 -19.34
CA LEU A 53 0.74 -1.85 -19.34
C LEU A 53 2.16 -2.05 -19.89
N LEU A 54 2.81 -3.17 -19.58
CA LEU A 54 4.14 -3.53 -20.10
C LEU A 54 4.09 -3.75 -21.61
N LEU A 55 3.13 -4.53 -22.10
CA LEU A 55 2.92 -4.75 -23.53
C LEU A 55 2.65 -3.42 -24.25
N ALA A 56 1.78 -2.57 -23.70
CA ALA A 56 1.53 -1.25 -24.25
C ALA A 56 2.79 -0.36 -24.28
N SER A 57 3.64 -0.43 -23.24
CA SER A 57 4.91 0.31 -23.20
C SER A 57 5.95 -0.22 -24.19
N ALA A 58 5.97 -1.54 -24.41
CA ALA A 58 6.88 -2.18 -25.36
C ALA A 58 6.52 -1.82 -26.80
N ILE A 59 5.22 -1.84 -27.15
CA ILE A 59 4.73 -1.50 -28.49
C ILE A 59 4.98 -0.02 -28.81
N ASP A 60 4.75 0.90 -27.85
CA ASP A 60 4.98 2.34 -28.07
C ASP A 60 6.48 2.72 -28.13
N GLY A 61 7.40 1.82 -27.80
CA GLY A 61 8.85 2.10 -27.74
C GLY A 61 9.26 3.15 -26.69
N ARG A 62 8.34 3.57 -25.81
CA ARG A 62 8.53 4.64 -24.80
C ARG A 62 8.99 4.10 -23.44
N ALA A 63 9.58 2.92 -23.40
CA ALA A 63 10.11 2.35 -22.17
C ALA A 63 11.22 3.25 -21.60
N ARG A 64 11.18 3.49 -20.28
CA ARG A 64 12.25 4.28 -19.63
C ARG A 64 13.59 3.57 -19.75
N PRO A 65 14.69 4.32 -19.93
CA PRO A 65 16.03 3.73 -19.84
C PRO A 65 16.25 3.19 -18.42
N VAL A 66 16.52 1.88 -18.33
CA VAL A 66 16.67 1.15 -17.06
C VAL A 66 17.87 1.67 -16.26
N ARG A 67 18.97 1.99 -16.93
CA ARG A 67 20.25 2.33 -16.32
C ARG A 67 20.21 3.55 -15.37
N PRO A 68 19.67 4.74 -15.76
CA PRO A 68 19.58 5.88 -14.84
C PRO A 68 18.56 5.70 -13.71
N ALA A 69 17.51 4.91 -13.92
CA ALA A 69 16.55 4.59 -12.86
C ALA A 69 17.20 3.70 -11.78
N SER A 70 17.93 2.66 -12.21
CA SER A 70 18.64 1.73 -11.32
C SER A 70 19.72 2.42 -10.50
N THR A 71 20.53 3.30 -11.08
CA THR A 71 21.57 4.02 -10.33
C THR A 71 21.00 4.96 -9.27
N ARG A 72 19.85 5.60 -9.55
CA ARG A 72 19.13 6.41 -8.55
C ARG A 72 18.57 5.57 -7.40
N LEU A 73 18.07 4.37 -7.70
CA LEU A 73 17.57 3.44 -6.68
C LEU A 73 18.69 2.92 -5.80
N LEU A 74 19.81 2.49 -6.39
CA LEU A 74 20.98 1.98 -5.65
C LEU A 74 21.62 3.03 -4.73
N ARG A 75 21.44 4.32 -5.00
CA ARG A 75 21.88 5.41 -4.11
C ARG A 75 20.86 5.78 -3.04
N SER A 76 19.66 5.21 -3.07
CA SER A 76 18.60 5.51 -2.10
C SER A 76 18.80 4.71 -0.81
N PRO A 77 18.97 5.36 0.35
CA PRO A 77 19.16 4.64 1.62
C PRO A 77 17.95 3.75 1.98
N ALA A 78 16.74 4.19 1.63
CA ALA A 78 15.52 3.39 1.83
C ALA A 78 15.52 2.11 1.00
N PHE A 79 16.06 2.17 -0.22
CA PHE A 79 16.13 1.00 -1.11
C PHE A 79 17.17 0.00 -0.62
N LEU A 80 18.36 0.49 -0.22
CA LEU A 80 19.40 -0.36 0.35
C LEU A 80 18.95 -1.07 1.63
N ALA A 81 18.22 -0.38 2.50
CA ALA A 81 17.64 -0.99 3.68
C ALA A 81 16.55 -2.02 3.35
N GLY A 82 15.72 -1.76 2.33
CA GLY A 82 14.80 -2.76 1.79
C GLY A 82 15.52 -4.00 1.23
N CYS A 83 16.61 -3.81 0.48
CA CYS A 83 17.46 -4.91 0.02
C CYS A 83 18.05 -5.71 1.17
N LEU A 84 18.46 -5.03 2.26
CA LEU A 84 18.95 -5.70 3.46
C LEU A 84 17.86 -6.56 4.11
N VAL A 85 16.60 -6.08 4.18
CA VAL A 85 15.48 -6.89 4.68
C VAL A 85 15.29 -8.14 3.82
N ILE A 86 15.34 -8.02 2.48
CA ILE A 86 15.19 -9.16 1.57
C ILE A 86 16.37 -10.14 1.68
N LEU A 87 17.59 -9.63 1.74
CA LEU A 87 18.80 -10.45 1.93
C LEU A 87 18.74 -11.20 3.26
N TRP A 88 18.35 -10.53 4.33
CA TRP A 88 18.19 -11.14 5.65
C TRP A 88 17.05 -12.17 5.66
N SER A 89 15.96 -11.90 4.95
CA SER A 89 14.86 -12.85 4.78
C SER A 89 15.32 -14.11 4.03
N ALA A 90 16.15 -13.95 2.99
CA ALA A 90 16.76 -15.05 2.26
C ALA A 90 17.74 -15.85 3.13
N LEU A 91 18.59 -15.16 3.90
CA LEU A 91 19.52 -15.82 4.83
C LEU A 91 18.78 -16.59 5.93
N SER A 92 17.63 -16.07 6.37
CA SER A 92 16.78 -16.73 7.37
C SER A 92 16.20 -18.07 6.92
N LEU A 93 16.24 -18.38 5.61
CA LEU A 93 15.89 -19.71 5.10
C LEU A 93 16.84 -20.80 5.61
N VAL A 94 18.07 -20.45 6.02
CA VAL A 94 19.04 -21.43 6.54
C VAL A 94 18.56 -22.05 7.85
N TRP A 95 17.80 -21.32 8.67
CA TRP A 95 17.32 -21.79 9.97
C TRP A 95 15.79 -21.82 10.12
N THR A 96 15.04 -21.57 9.05
CA THR A 96 13.58 -21.71 9.11
C THR A 96 13.18 -23.19 9.19
N PRO A 97 12.21 -23.57 10.05
CA PRO A 97 11.67 -24.92 10.09
C PRO A 97 10.84 -25.28 8.85
N PHE A 98 10.44 -24.30 8.03
CA PHE A 98 9.53 -24.51 6.89
C PHE A 98 10.16 -24.09 5.55
N LEU A 99 11.30 -24.67 5.18
CA LEU A 99 12.11 -24.23 4.03
C LEU A 99 11.31 -24.09 2.72
N SER A 100 10.51 -25.10 2.35
CA SER A 100 9.75 -25.08 1.09
C SER A 100 8.76 -23.92 1.02
N LEU A 101 7.91 -23.79 2.06
CA LEU A 101 6.90 -22.73 2.16
C LEU A 101 7.53 -21.34 2.31
N ALA A 102 8.62 -21.24 3.07
CA ALA A 102 9.36 -19.99 3.25
C ALA A 102 10.01 -19.53 1.94
N THR A 103 10.56 -20.47 1.15
CA THR A 103 11.12 -20.18 -0.16
C THR A 103 10.03 -19.70 -1.13
N GLU A 104 8.87 -20.36 -1.15
CA GLU A 104 7.73 -19.93 -1.96
C GLU A 104 7.30 -18.50 -1.58
N ARG A 105 7.17 -18.20 -0.29
CA ARG A 105 6.83 -16.84 0.18
C ARG A 105 7.89 -15.83 -0.24
N LEU A 106 9.17 -16.13 -0.06
CA LEU A 106 10.25 -15.22 -0.46
C LEU A 106 10.22 -14.94 -1.97
N LEU A 107 10.05 -15.98 -2.79
CA LEU A 107 9.92 -15.83 -4.25
C LEU A 107 8.71 -15.00 -4.63
N ASN A 108 7.57 -15.18 -3.95
CA ASN A 108 6.37 -14.38 -4.17
C ASN A 108 6.57 -12.90 -3.80
N VAL A 109 7.27 -12.61 -2.69
CA VAL A 109 7.65 -11.24 -2.31
C VAL A 109 8.55 -10.62 -3.37
N ILE A 110 9.61 -11.33 -3.79
CA ILE A 110 10.54 -10.87 -4.84
C ILE A 110 9.79 -10.64 -6.14
N ALA A 111 8.93 -11.56 -6.57
CA ALA A 111 8.12 -11.43 -7.78
C ALA A 111 7.22 -10.19 -7.73
N THR A 112 6.63 -9.89 -6.57
CA THR A 112 5.80 -8.68 -6.39
C THR A 112 6.63 -7.40 -6.47
N LEU A 113 7.83 -7.39 -5.88
CA LEU A 113 8.75 -6.25 -5.98
C LEU A 113 9.21 -6.03 -7.43
N LEU A 114 9.58 -7.10 -8.14
CA LEU A 114 9.97 -7.05 -9.55
C LEU A 114 8.82 -6.58 -10.44
N MET A 115 7.61 -7.10 -10.21
CA MET A 115 6.40 -6.68 -10.92
C MET A 115 6.11 -5.20 -10.67
N THR A 116 6.27 -4.72 -9.44
CA THR A 116 6.11 -3.30 -9.10
C THR A 116 7.15 -2.43 -9.80
N MET A 117 8.40 -2.89 -9.85
CA MET A 117 9.47 -2.19 -10.57
C MET A 117 9.19 -2.14 -12.08
N ALA A 118 8.78 -3.26 -12.67
CA ALA A 118 8.40 -3.34 -14.08
C ALA A 118 7.24 -2.39 -14.40
N ALA A 119 6.19 -2.38 -13.56
CA ALA A 119 5.09 -1.44 -13.68
C ALA A 119 5.56 0.02 -13.57
N TYR A 120 6.43 0.34 -12.61
CA TYR A 120 7.02 1.67 -12.48
C TYR A 120 7.75 2.11 -13.76
N LEU A 121 8.50 1.21 -14.40
CA LEU A 121 9.22 1.49 -15.64
C LEU A 121 8.29 1.58 -16.86
N ALA A 122 7.18 0.84 -16.86
CA ALA A 122 6.17 0.82 -17.92
C ALA A 122 5.22 2.03 -17.89
N LEU A 123 5.05 2.67 -16.73
CA LEU A 123 4.22 3.86 -16.62
C LEU A 123 4.78 4.97 -17.54
N PRO A 124 3.95 5.69 -18.30
CA PRO A 124 4.40 6.82 -19.10
C PRO A 124 4.99 7.94 -18.25
N ASP A 125 5.93 8.71 -18.78
CA ASP A 125 6.47 9.89 -18.09
C ASP A 125 5.42 10.95 -17.81
N ARG A 126 4.48 11.13 -18.75
CA ARG A 126 3.37 12.08 -18.66
C ARG A 126 2.06 11.32 -18.73
N MET A 127 1.35 11.26 -17.61
CA MET A 127 0.03 10.66 -17.59
C MET A 127 -1.03 11.62 -18.10
N ARG A 128 -1.90 11.13 -18.99
CA ARG A 128 -3.09 11.85 -19.42
C ARG A 128 -4.05 11.95 -18.23
N SER A 129 -4.51 13.16 -17.93
CA SER A 129 -5.44 13.43 -16.83
C SER A 129 -6.71 12.57 -16.90
N ALA A 130 -7.20 12.27 -18.10
CA ALA A 130 -8.36 11.40 -18.33
C ALA A 130 -8.18 10.00 -17.71
N ASN A 131 -6.98 9.41 -17.80
CA ASN A 131 -6.73 8.09 -17.22
C ASN A 131 -6.65 8.15 -15.69
N LEU A 132 -6.27 9.29 -15.12
CA LEU A 132 -6.18 9.46 -13.68
C LEU A 132 -7.53 9.75 -13.02
N TYR A 133 -8.53 10.23 -13.77
CA TYR A 133 -9.91 10.31 -13.26
C TYR A 133 -10.56 8.93 -13.08
N LEU A 134 -10.02 7.88 -13.70
CA LEU A 134 -10.46 6.51 -13.43
C LEU A 134 -10.23 6.10 -11.97
N LEU A 135 -9.22 6.66 -11.30
CA LEU A 135 -8.93 6.33 -9.90
C LEU A 135 -10.06 6.81 -8.95
N PRO A 136 -10.43 8.10 -8.90
CA PRO A 136 -11.59 8.52 -8.12
C PRO A 136 -12.88 7.81 -8.50
N VAL A 137 -13.11 7.57 -9.80
CA VAL A 137 -14.31 6.86 -10.28
C VAL A 137 -14.34 5.42 -9.76
N GLY A 138 -13.23 4.71 -9.82
CA GLY A 138 -13.15 3.34 -9.32
C GLY A 138 -13.23 3.23 -7.80
N VAL A 139 -12.65 4.17 -7.06
CA VAL A 139 -12.82 4.26 -5.59
C VAL A 139 -14.29 4.54 -5.25
N ALA A 140 -14.95 5.44 -5.96
CA ALA A 140 -16.37 5.71 -5.76
C ALA A 140 -17.25 4.50 -6.09
N ALA A 141 -17.00 3.84 -7.23
CA ALA A 141 -17.73 2.64 -7.64
C ALA A 141 -17.57 1.50 -6.63
N ALA A 142 -16.34 1.27 -6.14
CA ALA A 142 -16.07 0.26 -5.13
C ALA A 142 -16.68 0.61 -3.77
N ALA A 143 -16.72 1.89 -3.38
CA ALA A 143 -17.39 2.34 -2.16
C ALA A 143 -18.91 2.15 -2.24
N ILE A 144 -19.55 2.52 -3.36
CA ILE A 144 -20.99 2.29 -3.59
C ILE A 144 -21.29 0.79 -3.54
N PHE A 145 -20.45 -0.03 -4.19
CA PHE A 145 -20.62 -1.47 -4.19
C PHE A 145 -20.48 -2.06 -2.77
N ALA A 146 -19.49 -1.61 -2.00
CA ALA A 146 -19.32 -2.01 -0.60
C ALA A 146 -20.52 -1.59 0.29
N ILE A 147 -21.08 -0.39 0.09
CA ILE A 147 -22.32 0.04 0.76
C ILE A 147 -23.46 -0.91 0.41
N GLY A 148 -23.63 -1.25 -0.87
CA GLY A 148 -24.65 -2.18 -1.33
C GLY A 148 -24.53 -3.54 -0.63
N LEU A 149 -23.33 -4.11 -0.56
CA LEU A 149 -23.06 -5.37 0.12
C LEU A 149 -23.31 -5.31 1.64
N GLY A 150 -22.91 -4.20 2.27
CA GLY A 150 -23.10 -4.03 3.72
C GLY A 150 -24.58 -3.85 4.10
N LEU A 151 -25.38 -3.19 3.25
CA LEU A 151 -26.83 -3.00 3.50
C LEU A 151 -27.64 -4.28 3.30
N THR A 152 -27.29 -5.13 2.34
CA THR A 152 -28.04 -6.37 2.06
C THR A 152 -27.73 -7.48 3.05
N GLY A 153 -26.59 -7.43 3.76
CA GLY A 153 -26.13 -8.49 4.67
C GLY A 153 -25.85 -9.84 3.99
N GLN A 154 -25.98 -9.89 2.66
CA GLN A 154 -25.79 -11.07 1.82
C GLN A 154 -24.57 -10.81 0.94
N GLY A 155 -23.61 -11.73 0.95
CA GLY A 155 -22.60 -11.76 -0.09
C GLY A 155 -23.28 -11.95 -1.45
N PRO A 156 -22.67 -11.46 -2.54
CA PRO A 156 -23.19 -11.79 -3.86
C PRO A 156 -23.20 -13.33 -3.98
N PHE A 157 -24.28 -13.87 -4.53
CA PHE A 157 -24.51 -15.32 -4.68
C PHE A 157 -24.93 -16.09 -3.42
N GLY A 158 -25.48 -15.44 -2.39
CA GLY A 158 -26.15 -16.14 -1.29
C GLY A 158 -25.22 -16.85 -0.30
N GLN A 159 -23.91 -16.63 -0.38
CA GLN A 159 -22.98 -17.04 0.67
C GLN A 159 -23.07 -16.06 1.85
N GLY A 160 -23.33 -16.60 3.04
CA GLY A 160 -23.34 -15.83 4.29
C GLY A 160 -22.01 -15.12 4.50
N LEU A 161 -22.04 -13.78 4.54
CA LEU A 161 -20.88 -12.90 4.68
C LEU A 161 -20.31 -12.91 6.11
N LEU A 162 -21.06 -13.46 7.07
CA LEU A 162 -20.83 -13.46 8.52
C LEU A 162 -20.33 -14.82 9.02
N GLY A 163 -19.42 -15.46 8.29
CA GLY A 163 -18.68 -16.63 8.81
C GLY A 163 -17.66 -16.19 9.87
N PRO A 164 -17.41 -16.96 10.94
CA PRO A 164 -16.41 -16.64 11.96
C PRO A 164 -14.94 -16.70 11.47
N ASP A 165 -14.70 -16.93 10.18
CA ASP A 165 -13.37 -17.14 9.63
C ASP A 165 -12.64 -15.81 9.42
N GLU A 166 -11.39 -15.80 9.90
CA GLU A 166 -10.48 -14.66 10.16
C GLU A 166 -10.01 -13.85 8.93
N ASP A 167 -10.80 -13.80 7.85
CA ASP A 167 -10.51 -13.02 6.65
C ASP A 167 -11.81 -12.78 5.87
N ALA A 168 -12.70 -11.94 6.40
CA ALA A 168 -13.86 -11.49 5.66
C ALA A 168 -13.37 -10.86 4.34
N ILE A 169 -13.83 -11.41 3.22
CA ILE A 169 -13.43 -10.96 1.87
C ILE A 169 -13.69 -9.45 1.72
N LEU A 170 -14.78 -8.99 2.33
CA LEU A 170 -15.15 -7.58 2.37
C LEU A 170 -14.11 -6.73 3.12
N ASP A 171 -13.58 -7.18 4.26
CA ASP A 171 -12.55 -6.43 5.01
C ASP A 171 -11.29 -6.17 4.16
N ARG A 172 -10.88 -7.15 3.36
CA ARG A 172 -9.75 -7.00 2.43
C ARG A 172 -10.05 -5.96 1.35
N GLY A 173 -11.27 -5.96 0.82
CA GLY A 173 -11.76 -4.96 -0.13
C GLY A 173 -11.82 -3.56 0.49
N LEU A 174 -12.26 -3.44 1.74
CA LEU A 174 -12.31 -2.17 2.48
C LEU A 174 -10.90 -1.63 2.78
N ILE A 175 -9.94 -2.50 3.09
CA ILE A 175 -8.53 -2.12 3.26
C ILE A 175 -7.96 -1.53 1.97
N LEU A 176 -8.25 -2.15 0.81
CA LEU A 176 -7.85 -1.60 -0.49
C LEU A 176 -8.46 -0.22 -0.73
N LEU A 177 -9.75 -0.04 -0.40
CA LEU A 177 -10.44 1.26 -0.48
C LEU A 177 -9.77 2.34 0.37
N ILE A 178 -9.40 2.02 1.61
CA ILE A 178 -8.67 2.95 2.49
C ILE A 178 -7.32 3.36 1.90
N LEU A 179 -6.60 2.44 1.25
CA LEU A 179 -5.31 2.78 0.66
C LEU A 179 -5.45 3.59 -0.63
N PHE A 180 -6.54 3.40 -1.39
CA PHE A 180 -6.77 4.08 -2.66
C PHE A 180 -7.48 5.43 -2.51
N VAL A 181 -8.23 5.66 -1.44
CA VAL A 181 -8.91 6.94 -1.22
C VAL A 181 -7.91 8.10 -1.09
N TRP A 182 -6.77 7.89 -0.43
CA TRP A 182 -5.78 8.94 -0.22
C TRP A 182 -5.14 9.48 -1.51
N PRO A 183 -4.62 8.66 -2.44
CA PRO A 183 -4.15 9.17 -3.72
C PRO A 183 -5.30 9.74 -4.57
N ALA A 184 -6.52 9.18 -4.51
CA ALA A 184 -7.68 9.69 -5.25
C ALA A 184 -8.09 11.10 -4.79
N VAL A 185 -8.21 11.31 -3.47
CA VAL A 185 -8.48 12.60 -2.84
C VAL A 185 -7.37 13.60 -3.17
N SER A 186 -6.11 13.17 -3.11
CA SER A 186 -4.97 14.04 -3.44
C SER A 186 -4.95 14.46 -4.90
N TRP A 187 -5.31 13.57 -5.81
CA TRP A 187 -5.50 13.89 -7.22
C TRP A 187 -6.60 14.93 -7.41
N LEU A 188 -7.79 14.74 -6.85
CA LEU A 188 -8.91 15.69 -6.97
C LEU A 188 -8.57 17.06 -6.38
N ARG A 189 -7.95 17.10 -5.18
CA ARG A 189 -7.49 18.35 -4.57
C ARG A 189 -6.43 19.06 -5.41
N SER A 190 -5.50 18.33 -6.02
CA SER A 190 -4.46 18.92 -6.87
C SER A 190 -5.03 19.65 -8.10
N ARG A 191 -6.26 19.29 -8.51
CA ARG A 191 -7.02 19.87 -9.61
C ARG A 191 -8.04 20.93 -9.16
N GLY A 192 -8.08 21.29 -7.87
CA GLY A 192 -9.02 22.28 -7.35
C GLY A 192 -10.44 21.76 -7.14
N ARG A 193 -10.70 20.46 -7.36
CA ARG A 193 -12.02 19.83 -7.19
C ARG A 193 -12.23 19.41 -5.73
N ASN A 194 -12.15 20.39 -4.80
CA ASN A 194 -12.18 20.13 -3.36
C ASN A 194 -13.51 19.52 -2.90
N GLY A 195 -14.63 19.94 -3.50
CA GLY A 195 -15.96 19.39 -3.19
C GLY A 195 -16.08 17.90 -3.52
N GLU A 196 -15.58 17.48 -4.68
CA GLU A 196 -15.56 16.07 -5.06
C GLU A 196 -14.57 15.25 -4.23
N ALA A 197 -13.44 15.84 -3.85
CA ALA A 197 -12.49 15.19 -2.96
C ALA A 197 -13.12 14.91 -1.58
N LEU A 198 -13.87 15.87 -1.04
CA LEU A 198 -14.63 15.70 0.19
C LEU A 198 -15.75 14.67 0.01
N GLY A 199 -16.52 14.76 -1.07
CA GLY A 199 -17.58 13.80 -1.39
C GLY A 199 -17.07 12.36 -1.50
N LEU A 200 -15.92 12.15 -2.12
CA LEU A 200 -15.28 10.84 -2.21
C LEU A 200 -14.84 10.32 -0.84
N ALA A 201 -14.23 11.16 -0.01
CA ALA A 201 -13.81 10.79 1.35
C ALA A 201 -15.01 10.44 2.23
N LEU A 202 -16.10 11.21 2.15
CA LEU A 202 -17.36 10.93 2.85
C LEU A 202 -17.99 9.62 2.37
N LEU A 203 -18.03 9.38 1.06
CA LEU A 203 -18.57 8.15 0.49
C LEU A 203 -17.82 6.90 0.99
N VAL A 204 -16.49 6.95 1.03
CA VAL A 204 -15.67 5.86 1.59
C VAL A 204 -15.91 5.71 3.10
N SER A 205 -16.08 6.83 3.83
CA SER A 205 -16.41 6.80 5.26
C SER A 205 -17.75 6.10 5.51
N VAL A 206 -18.78 6.41 4.71
CA VAL A 206 -20.08 5.73 4.77
C VAL A 206 -19.94 4.24 4.46
N ALA A 207 -19.17 3.86 3.44
CA ALA A 207 -18.91 2.45 3.13
C ALA A 207 -18.33 1.67 4.32
N LEU A 208 -17.38 2.28 5.05
CA LEU A 208 -16.81 1.66 6.25
C LEU A 208 -17.77 1.64 7.45
N LEU A 209 -18.69 2.60 7.56
CA LEU A 209 -19.69 2.62 8.63
C LEU A 209 -20.77 1.57 8.44
N VAL A 210 -21.15 1.29 7.18
CA VAL A 210 -22.18 0.29 6.84
C VAL A 210 -21.66 -1.14 7.02
N SER A 211 -20.36 -1.37 6.79
CA SER A 211 -19.70 -2.66 7.06
C SER A 211 -18.58 -2.48 8.12
N PRO A 212 -18.94 -2.31 9.40
CA PRO A 212 -18.02 -1.83 10.42
C PRO A 212 -16.98 -2.89 10.79
N GLY A 213 -15.75 -2.68 10.31
CA GLY A 213 -14.54 -3.26 10.88
C GLY A 213 -13.87 -2.24 11.81
N PRO A 214 -13.61 -2.53 13.09
CA PRO A 214 -12.97 -1.56 14.00
C PRO A 214 -11.59 -1.13 13.48
N THR A 215 -10.85 -2.05 12.87
CA THR A 215 -9.53 -1.79 12.28
C THR A 215 -9.60 -0.81 11.10
N THR A 216 -10.58 -0.95 10.22
CA THR A 216 -10.70 -0.14 9.00
C THR A 216 -11.14 1.29 9.33
N LEU A 217 -12.08 1.45 10.26
CA LEU A 217 -12.51 2.78 10.75
C LEU A 217 -11.38 3.53 11.45
N VAL A 218 -10.66 2.87 12.35
CA VAL A 218 -9.53 3.47 13.06
C VAL A 218 -8.38 3.80 12.09
N ALA A 219 -8.14 2.97 11.08
CA ALA A 219 -7.16 3.24 10.03
C ALA A 219 -7.52 4.45 9.16
N LEU A 220 -8.80 4.61 8.80
CA LEU A 220 -9.27 5.79 8.08
C LEU A 220 -9.12 7.05 8.95
N ALA A 221 -9.52 6.99 10.23
CA ALA A 221 -9.42 8.12 11.15
C ALA A 221 -7.97 8.59 11.35
N VAL A 222 -7.04 7.66 11.61
CA VAL A 222 -5.61 7.98 11.74
C VAL A 222 -5.04 8.53 10.43
N GLY A 223 -5.44 7.98 9.29
CA GLY A 223 -5.09 8.52 7.98
C GLY A 223 -5.61 9.95 7.78
N ALA A 224 -6.85 10.24 8.18
CA ALA A 224 -7.45 11.57 8.10
C ALA A 224 -6.74 12.58 9.00
N ILE A 225 -6.35 12.18 10.21
CA ILE A 225 -5.54 12.99 11.12
C ILE A 225 -4.17 13.29 10.49
N ALA A 226 -3.50 12.27 9.93
CA ALA A 226 -2.23 12.46 9.24
C ALA A 226 -2.37 13.37 8.00
N PHE A 227 -3.45 13.24 7.25
CA PHE A 227 -3.78 14.09 6.10
C PHE A 227 -3.96 15.56 6.52
N ALA A 228 -4.74 15.80 7.57
CA ALA A 228 -4.98 17.13 8.12
C ALA A 228 -3.67 17.73 8.64
N LEU A 229 -2.93 16.99 9.46
CA LEU A 229 -1.65 17.43 10.02
C LEU A 229 -0.63 17.73 8.91
N ALA A 230 -0.54 16.90 7.87
CA ALA A 230 0.32 17.15 6.71
C ALA A 230 -0.13 18.35 5.86
N THR A 231 -1.43 18.66 5.85
CA THR A 231 -1.94 19.88 5.21
C THR A 231 -1.51 21.13 5.98
N PHE A 232 -1.55 21.11 7.32
CA PHE A 232 -1.17 22.27 8.15
C PHE A 232 0.34 22.38 8.40
N ARG A 233 1.04 21.26 8.56
CA ARG A 233 2.46 21.17 8.94
C ARG A 233 3.21 20.18 8.03
N PRO A 234 3.36 20.49 6.73
CA PRO A 234 3.89 19.56 5.72
C PRO A 234 5.32 19.07 6.01
N MET A 235 6.12 19.84 6.74
CA MET A 235 7.48 19.47 7.12
C MET A 235 7.55 18.64 8.42
N LEU A 236 6.57 18.81 9.33
CA LEU A 236 6.56 18.14 10.62
C LEU A 236 5.96 16.74 10.50
N THR A 237 4.88 16.58 9.73
CA THR A 237 4.16 15.30 9.65
C THR A 237 5.01 14.13 9.16
N PRO A 238 5.79 14.24 8.07
CA PRO A 238 6.66 13.14 7.65
C PRO A 238 7.75 12.82 8.68
N ARG A 239 8.18 13.79 9.48
CA ARG A 239 9.14 13.57 10.56
C ARG A 239 8.49 12.81 11.70
N LEU A 240 7.36 13.29 12.20
CA LEU A 240 6.62 12.64 13.28
C LEU A 240 6.20 11.23 12.89
N LEU A 241 5.54 11.06 11.75
CA LEU A 241 5.07 9.74 11.27
C LEU A 241 6.24 8.78 11.05
N GLY A 242 7.35 9.27 10.46
CA GLY A 242 8.53 8.44 10.23
C GLY A 242 9.22 8.02 11.54
N VAL A 243 9.29 8.91 12.53
CA VAL A 243 9.85 8.58 13.85
C VAL A 243 8.93 7.62 14.60
N THR A 244 7.62 7.91 14.69
CA THR A 244 6.68 7.06 15.41
C THR A 244 6.60 5.66 14.82
N ALA A 245 6.54 5.51 13.50
CA ALA A 245 6.50 4.20 12.86
C ALA A 245 7.80 3.40 13.10
N ALA A 246 8.96 4.04 12.96
CA ALA A 246 10.24 3.39 13.20
C ALA A 246 10.44 3.02 14.67
N THR A 247 10.07 3.92 15.60
CA THR A 247 10.14 3.66 17.04
C THR A 247 9.21 2.53 17.45
N LEU A 248 7.98 2.47 16.93
CA LEU A 248 7.06 1.37 17.22
C LEU A 248 7.59 0.02 16.70
N LEU A 249 8.22 0.01 15.51
CA LEU A 249 8.87 -1.19 14.99
C LEU A 249 10.05 -1.62 15.87
N VAL A 250 10.94 -0.70 16.25
CA VAL A 250 12.10 -1.01 17.10
C VAL A 250 11.70 -1.43 18.50
N LEU A 251 10.67 -0.82 19.08
CA LEU A 251 10.20 -1.12 20.43
C LEU A 251 9.25 -2.33 20.49
N GLY A 252 9.04 -3.04 19.38
CA GLY A 252 8.15 -4.21 19.29
C GLY A 252 8.22 -5.14 20.51
N PRO A 253 9.40 -5.67 20.89
CA PRO A 253 9.54 -6.60 22.01
C PRO A 253 9.15 -6.00 23.37
N VAL A 254 9.22 -4.67 23.52
CA VAL A 254 8.89 -3.95 24.76
C VAL A 254 7.38 -3.67 24.85
N LEU A 255 6.69 -3.54 23.73
CA LEU A 255 5.25 -3.25 23.68
C LEU A 255 4.37 -4.16 24.53
N PRO A 256 4.51 -5.51 24.54
CA PRO A 256 3.65 -6.35 25.37
C PRO A 256 3.80 -6.09 26.87
N PHE A 257 4.96 -5.62 27.34
CA PHE A 257 5.18 -5.31 28.76
C PHE A 257 4.44 -4.04 29.21
N ILE A 258 4.21 -3.10 28.28
CA ILE A 258 3.48 -1.85 28.55
C ILE A 258 1.99 -2.01 28.24
N ALA A 259 1.66 -2.58 27.09
CA ALA A 259 0.28 -2.67 26.61
C ALA A 259 -0.55 -3.68 27.39
N ARG A 260 0.04 -4.79 27.86
CA ARG A 260 -0.68 -5.83 28.61
C ARG A 260 -1.26 -5.32 29.93
N PRO A 261 -0.52 -4.67 30.84
CA PRO A 261 -1.10 -4.19 32.09
C PRO A 261 -2.22 -3.17 31.84
N ILE A 262 -2.02 -2.24 30.91
CA ILE A 262 -3.04 -1.26 30.51
C ILE A 262 -4.29 -2.00 30.00
N GLY A 263 -4.13 -2.92 29.05
CA GLY A 263 -5.24 -3.68 28.49
C GLY A 263 -5.95 -4.56 29.53
N ALA A 264 -5.21 -5.17 30.46
CA ALA A 264 -5.78 -5.98 31.54
C ALA A 264 -6.63 -5.14 32.49
N THR A 265 -6.24 -3.89 32.77
CA THR A 265 -7.02 -2.96 33.60
C THR A 265 -8.25 -2.42 32.88
N MET A 266 -8.15 -2.12 31.58
CA MET A 266 -9.25 -1.51 30.80
C MET A 266 -10.28 -2.52 30.30
N PHE A 267 -9.84 -3.71 29.88
CA PHE A 267 -10.67 -4.70 29.18
C PHE A 267 -10.78 -6.04 29.92
N GLY A 268 -10.06 -6.20 31.03
CA GLY A 268 -10.01 -7.43 31.82
C GLY A 268 -8.92 -8.41 31.38
N GLY A 269 -8.41 -9.19 32.33
CA GLY A 269 -7.28 -10.11 32.12
C GLY A 269 -7.53 -11.28 31.16
N ARG A 270 -8.79 -11.54 30.80
CA ARG A 270 -9.21 -12.61 29.87
C ARG A 270 -9.59 -12.10 28.48
N ALA A 271 -9.51 -10.80 28.23
CA ALA A 271 -9.80 -10.26 26.91
C ALA A 271 -8.84 -10.85 25.85
N PRO A 272 -9.30 -11.18 24.63
CA PRO A 272 -8.48 -11.83 23.60
C PRO A 272 -7.17 -11.07 23.30
N GLY A 273 -7.24 -9.73 23.22
CA GLY A 273 -6.05 -8.90 23.01
C GLY A 273 -5.04 -8.99 24.15
N VAL A 274 -5.49 -9.08 25.41
CA VAL A 274 -4.63 -9.21 26.58
C VAL A 274 -3.95 -10.58 26.62
N LEU A 275 -4.68 -11.63 26.24
CA LEU A 275 -4.12 -12.98 26.10
C LEU A 275 -3.07 -13.02 24.98
N SER A 276 -3.30 -12.31 23.88
CA SER A 276 -2.34 -12.18 22.79
C SER A 276 -1.05 -11.47 23.21
N LEU A 277 -1.17 -10.37 23.95
CA LEU A 277 -0.02 -9.66 24.53
C LEU A 277 0.71 -10.52 25.57
N LYS A 278 0.00 -11.33 26.35
CA LYS A 278 0.61 -12.31 27.26
C LYS A 278 1.43 -13.35 26.49
N ALA A 279 0.90 -13.91 25.41
CA ALA A 279 1.62 -14.87 24.58
C ALA A 279 2.90 -14.24 23.99
N TRP A 280 2.79 -13.01 23.47
CA TRP A 280 3.94 -12.27 22.97
C TRP A 280 4.99 -12.04 24.06
N GLN A 281 4.56 -11.60 25.25
CA GLN A 281 5.46 -11.41 26.38
C GLN A 281 6.23 -12.71 26.73
N THR A 282 5.53 -13.84 26.81
CA THR A 282 6.14 -15.15 27.10
C THR A 282 7.20 -15.52 26.06
N ILE A 283 6.93 -15.27 24.78
CA ILE A 283 7.88 -15.55 23.68
C ILE A 283 9.16 -14.70 23.83
N VAL A 284 9.00 -13.40 24.10
CA VAL A 284 10.14 -12.49 24.28
C VAL A 284 11.00 -12.91 25.47
N THR A 285 10.39 -13.38 26.57
CA THR A 285 11.12 -13.84 27.76
C THR A 285 11.68 -15.25 27.64
N GLY A 286 11.07 -16.11 26.83
CA GLY A 286 11.42 -17.53 26.73
C GLY A 286 12.64 -17.79 25.85
N GLU A 287 12.82 -17.03 24.77
CA GLU A 287 13.90 -17.25 23.80
C GLU A 287 14.64 -15.95 23.44
N PRO A 288 15.36 -15.32 24.39
CA PRO A 288 15.95 -14.00 24.19
C PRO A 288 17.00 -13.96 23.08
N LEU A 289 17.75 -15.06 22.87
CA LEU A 289 18.74 -15.15 21.78
C LEU A 289 18.07 -15.10 20.40
N ARG A 290 16.85 -15.64 20.27
CA ARG A 290 16.08 -15.61 19.02
C ARG A 290 15.55 -14.22 18.68
N LEU A 291 15.60 -13.26 19.61
CA LEU A 291 15.29 -11.86 19.29
C LEU A 291 16.36 -11.24 18.38
N VAL A 292 17.59 -11.76 18.36
CA VAL A 292 18.65 -11.23 17.50
C VAL A 292 18.47 -11.72 16.06
N THR A 293 18.31 -13.03 15.87
CA THR A 293 18.25 -13.65 14.54
C THR A 293 16.84 -13.81 13.98
N GLY A 294 15.84 -13.91 14.85
CA GLY A 294 14.51 -14.41 14.52
C GLY A 294 14.46 -15.95 14.42
N HIS A 295 13.27 -16.47 14.16
CA HIS A 295 12.97 -17.89 13.99
C HIS A 295 13.02 -18.34 12.52
N GLY A 296 13.21 -17.41 11.59
CA GLY A 296 13.19 -17.68 10.16
C GLY A 296 11.85 -17.30 9.52
N LEU A 297 11.90 -16.93 8.25
CA LEU A 297 10.72 -16.57 7.46
C LEU A 297 9.66 -17.70 7.48
N GLU A 298 8.38 -17.34 7.47
CA GLU A 298 7.21 -18.23 7.45
C GLU A 298 6.89 -18.95 8.77
N THR A 299 7.76 -18.83 9.77
CA THR A 299 7.56 -19.47 11.07
C THR A 299 6.38 -18.88 11.86
N ALA A 300 6.08 -17.58 11.72
CA ALA A 300 5.00 -16.95 12.48
C ALA A 300 3.61 -17.47 12.09
N LEU A 301 3.40 -17.73 10.80
CA LEU A 301 2.14 -18.26 10.28
C LEU A 301 2.06 -19.77 10.54
N ARG A 302 3.07 -20.51 10.07
CA ARG A 302 3.03 -21.98 10.07
C ARG A 302 3.25 -22.59 11.44
N GLY A 303 4.04 -21.94 12.30
CA GLY A 303 4.27 -22.36 13.66
C GLY A 303 2.98 -22.50 14.48
N ARG A 304 1.93 -21.74 14.17
CA ARG A 304 0.62 -21.86 14.85
C ARG A 304 -0.10 -23.16 14.53
N TYR A 305 0.00 -23.63 13.30
CA TYR A 305 -0.68 -24.85 12.85
C TYR A 305 -0.01 -26.12 13.39
N VAL A 306 1.27 -26.03 13.77
CA VAL A 306 2.03 -27.17 14.34
C VAL A 306 2.36 -26.98 15.82
N ASN A 307 1.67 -26.06 16.51
CA ASN A 307 1.85 -25.75 17.94
C ASN A 307 3.25 -25.28 18.37
N LEU A 308 4.08 -24.79 17.45
CA LEU A 308 5.33 -24.08 17.78
C LEU A 308 5.07 -22.66 18.29
N LEU A 309 3.95 -22.07 17.89
CA LEU A 309 3.52 -20.74 18.31
C LEU A 309 2.10 -20.84 18.91
N PRO A 310 1.83 -20.23 20.08
CA PRO A 310 0.49 -20.21 20.64
C PRO A 310 -0.53 -19.63 19.65
N ILE A 311 -1.72 -20.24 19.56
CA ILE A 311 -2.76 -19.80 18.61
C ILE A 311 -3.19 -18.34 18.84
N ASN A 312 -3.10 -17.87 20.09
CA ASN A 312 -3.41 -16.50 20.48
C ASN A 312 -2.28 -15.50 20.21
N ALA A 313 -1.12 -15.92 19.70
CA ALA A 313 -0.02 -15.00 19.40
C ALA A 313 -0.45 -13.91 18.39
N PRO A 314 0.06 -12.67 18.49
CA PRO A 314 -0.41 -11.57 17.64
C PRO A 314 -0.13 -11.82 16.16
N ARG A 315 -1.01 -11.36 15.25
CA ARG A 315 -0.82 -11.41 13.78
C ARG A 315 -0.46 -10.03 13.22
N THR A 316 0.37 -9.30 13.96
CA THR A 316 0.70 -7.92 13.66
C THR A 316 2.07 -7.84 13.04
N LEU A 317 2.30 -6.84 12.18
CA LEU A 317 3.62 -6.51 11.64
C LEU A 317 4.69 -6.43 12.73
N LEU A 318 4.34 -5.80 13.86
CA LEU A 318 5.26 -5.58 14.98
C LEU A 318 5.71 -6.90 15.62
N PHE A 319 4.81 -7.87 15.74
CA PHE A 319 5.14 -9.20 16.25
C PHE A 319 5.89 -10.02 15.19
N GLU A 320 5.32 -10.17 13.99
CA GLU A 320 5.84 -11.09 12.97
C GLU A 320 7.24 -10.70 12.50
N LEU A 321 7.52 -9.40 12.36
CA LEU A 321 8.83 -8.92 11.93
C LEU A 321 9.93 -9.31 12.93
N TRP A 322 9.67 -9.13 14.23
CA TRP A 322 10.61 -9.54 15.28
C TRP A 322 10.70 -11.05 15.42
N TYR A 323 9.56 -11.74 15.35
CA TYR A 323 9.52 -13.19 15.49
C TYR A 323 10.24 -13.89 14.34
N GLU A 324 10.02 -13.47 13.09
CA GLU A 324 10.64 -14.11 11.92
C GLU A 324 12.07 -13.65 11.67
N LEU A 325 12.34 -12.33 11.77
CA LEU A 325 13.59 -11.72 11.30
C LEU A 325 14.46 -11.10 12.41
N GLY A 326 13.97 -11.04 13.66
CA GLY A 326 14.72 -10.52 14.79
C GLY A 326 15.18 -9.07 14.65
N LEU A 327 16.23 -8.73 15.39
CA LEU A 327 16.81 -7.39 15.52
C LEU A 327 17.21 -6.82 14.16
N VAL A 328 17.91 -7.61 13.34
CA VAL A 328 18.44 -7.16 12.04
C VAL A 328 17.29 -6.78 11.11
N GLY A 329 16.29 -7.66 10.96
CA GLY A 329 15.13 -7.38 10.12
C GLY A 329 14.29 -6.22 10.63
N ALA A 330 14.06 -6.15 11.95
CA ALA A 330 13.26 -5.10 12.57
C ALA A 330 13.88 -3.71 12.36
N PHE A 331 15.18 -3.55 12.63
CA PHE A 331 15.87 -2.27 12.46
C PHE A 331 16.02 -1.89 10.99
N ALA A 332 16.32 -2.85 10.10
CA ALA A 332 16.40 -2.59 8.67
C ALA A 332 15.06 -2.12 8.09
N ALA A 333 13.95 -2.78 8.47
CA ALA A 333 12.61 -2.40 8.05
C ALA A 333 12.17 -1.05 8.67
N ALA A 334 12.48 -0.80 9.94
CA ALA A 334 12.22 0.47 10.60
C ALA A 334 12.93 1.64 9.90
N PHE A 335 14.21 1.46 9.57
CA PHE A 335 14.98 2.46 8.84
C PHE A 335 14.47 2.62 7.40
N ALA A 336 14.16 1.53 6.69
CA ALA A 336 13.59 1.58 5.34
C ALA A 336 12.27 2.38 5.32
N LEU A 337 11.37 2.09 6.27
CA LEU A 337 10.09 2.80 6.41
C LEU A 337 10.29 4.27 6.77
N HIS A 338 11.17 4.56 7.74
CA HIS A 338 11.53 5.93 8.11
C HIS A 338 12.03 6.72 6.91
N ALA A 339 13.02 6.18 6.19
CA ALA A 339 13.63 6.82 5.05
C ALA A 339 12.62 7.00 3.90
N ALA A 340 11.73 6.03 3.67
CA ALA A 340 10.66 6.12 2.68
C ALA A 340 9.68 7.26 3.00
N ILE A 341 9.19 7.34 4.24
CA ILE A 341 8.28 8.41 4.68
C ILE A 341 8.95 9.78 4.56
N ARG A 342 10.21 9.89 5.01
CA ARG A 342 10.99 11.15 4.94
C ARG A 342 11.24 11.58 3.50
N ARG A 343 11.47 10.64 2.59
CA ARG A 343 11.65 10.91 1.16
C ARG A 343 10.35 11.35 0.49
N ALA A 344 9.25 10.64 0.75
CA ALA A 344 7.93 11.00 0.23
C ALA A 344 7.50 12.40 0.66
N GLY A 345 7.87 12.84 1.87
CA GLY A 345 7.63 14.20 2.34
C GLY A 345 8.41 15.32 1.61
N ARG A 346 9.42 14.99 0.79
CA ARG A 346 10.30 15.96 0.10
C ARG A 346 10.03 16.09 -1.40
N GLU A 347 9.55 15.04 -2.07
CA GLU A 347 9.57 14.98 -3.55
C GLU A 347 8.37 15.66 -4.25
N ALA A 348 7.16 15.72 -3.65
CA ALA A 348 5.99 16.32 -4.30
C ALA A 348 5.03 17.00 -3.29
N SER A 349 5.20 18.31 -3.04
CA SER A 349 4.49 19.06 -1.99
C SER A 349 2.96 18.92 -2.02
N VAL A 350 2.36 18.80 -3.21
CA VAL A 350 0.89 18.69 -3.38
C VAL A 350 0.35 17.31 -2.97
N LEU A 351 1.16 16.26 -3.07
CA LEU A 351 0.77 14.88 -2.76
C LEU A 351 1.15 14.44 -1.35
N VAL A 352 1.99 15.22 -0.65
CA VAL A 352 2.44 14.90 0.72
C VAL A 352 1.26 14.58 1.65
N PRO A 353 0.15 15.34 1.70
CA PRO A 353 -0.95 15.00 2.60
C PRO A 353 -1.53 13.61 2.36
N GLY A 354 -1.77 13.25 1.10
CA GLY A 354 -2.24 11.91 0.74
C GLY A 354 -1.24 10.82 1.04
N ALA A 355 0.04 11.05 0.72
CA ALA A 355 1.09 10.08 0.98
C ALA A 355 1.20 9.79 2.49
N MET A 356 1.18 10.83 3.34
CA MET A 356 1.23 10.68 4.79
C MET A 356 0.01 9.95 5.34
N ALA A 357 -1.17 10.26 4.82
CA ALA A 357 -2.40 9.56 5.17
C ALA A 357 -2.34 8.07 4.81
N ALA A 358 -1.86 7.74 3.61
CA ALA A 358 -1.68 6.37 3.17
C ALA A 358 -0.65 5.60 4.01
N PHE A 359 0.50 6.21 4.31
CA PHE A 359 1.48 5.60 5.23
C PHE A 359 0.89 5.36 6.62
N ALA A 360 0.17 6.33 7.18
CA ALA A 360 -0.42 6.22 8.51
C ALA A 360 -1.51 5.13 8.56
N SER A 361 -2.43 5.11 7.60
CA SER A 361 -3.44 4.05 7.49
C SER A 361 -2.80 2.68 7.26
N ALA A 362 -1.86 2.56 6.33
CA ALA A 362 -1.19 1.30 6.02
C ALA A 362 -0.44 0.74 7.22
N PHE A 363 0.31 1.60 7.91
CA PHE A 363 1.07 1.20 9.09
C PHE A 363 0.16 0.76 10.23
N LEU A 364 -0.96 1.47 10.46
CA LEU A 364 -1.92 1.10 11.50
C LEU A 364 -2.59 -0.26 11.20
N ILE A 365 -3.02 -0.48 9.96
CA ILE A 365 -3.60 -1.76 9.52
C ILE A 365 -2.60 -2.90 9.77
N ALA A 366 -1.33 -2.67 9.44
CA ALA A 366 -0.27 -3.64 9.67
C ALA A 366 0.00 -3.88 11.17
N CYS A 367 -0.15 -2.86 12.02
CA CYS A 367 0.07 -2.98 13.47
C CYS A 367 -1.09 -3.66 14.21
N ILE A 368 -2.31 -3.64 13.67
CA ILE A 368 -3.50 -4.13 14.38
C ILE A 368 -4.05 -5.44 13.78
N GLY A 369 -4.14 -5.54 12.46
CA GLY A 369 -4.97 -6.56 11.82
C GLY A 369 -4.24 -7.48 10.83
N VAL A 370 -3.32 -6.96 10.03
CA VAL A 370 -2.77 -7.70 8.90
C VAL A 370 -1.28 -7.97 9.09
N GLY A 371 -0.92 -9.24 9.18
CA GLY A 371 0.47 -9.70 9.21
C GLY A 371 1.19 -9.54 7.86
N MET A 372 2.52 -9.58 7.87
CA MET A 372 3.37 -9.63 6.67
C MET A 372 3.26 -10.94 5.88
N THR A 373 2.63 -11.94 6.48
CA THR A 373 2.48 -13.28 5.93
C THR A 373 1.48 -13.35 4.76
N VAL A 374 0.62 -12.34 4.59
CA VAL A 374 -0.49 -12.42 3.64
C VAL A 374 -0.18 -11.74 2.31
N MET A 375 -0.12 -12.54 1.24
CA MET A 375 0.32 -12.10 -0.09
C MET A 375 -0.49 -10.92 -0.67
N TRP A 376 -1.81 -10.93 -0.46
CA TRP A 376 -2.70 -9.87 -0.98
C TRP A 376 -2.36 -8.49 -0.39
N TRP A 377 -1.86 -8.43 0.83
CA TRP A 377 -1.50 -7.18 1.51
C TRP A 377 -0.30 -6.50 0.83
N LEU A 378 0.75 -7.27 0.56
CA LEU A 378 1.94 -6.76 -0.13
C LEU A 378 1.62 -6.28 -1.54
N THR A 379 0.81 -7.02 -2.29
CA THR A 379 0.35 -6.59 -3.62
C THR A 379 -0.46 -5.30 -3.54
N THR A 380 -1.35 -5.17 -2.55
CA THR A 380 -2.12 -3.94 -2.32
C THR A 380 -1.22 -2.74 -2.01
N LEU A 381 -0.19 -2.90 -1.17
CA LEU A 381 0.77 -1.83 -0.89
C LEU A 381 1.56 -1.43 -2.14
N ALA A 382 2.05 -2.40 -2.91
CA ALA A 382 2.72 -2.18 -4.19
C ALA A 382 1.85 -1.36 -5.16
N LEU A 383 0.58 -1.73 -5.27
CA LEU A 383 -0.39 -1.02 -6.09
C LEU A 383 -0.64 0.40 -5.59
N ALA A 384 -0.81 0.61 -4.29
CA ALA A 384 -0.97 1.95 -3.73
C ALA A 384 0.23 2.85 -4.07
N VAL A 385 1.46 2.31 -3.99
CA VAL A 385 2.67 3.02 -4.44
C VAL A 385 2.61 3.35 -5.94
N LEU A 386 2.23 2.40 -6.79
CA LEU A 386 2.07 2.63 -8.23
C LEU A 386 1.00 3.68 -8.55
N VAL A 387 -0.09 3.71 -7.80
CA VAL A 387 -1.14 4.73 -7.91
C VAL A 387 -0.58 6.10 -7.56
N PHE A 388 0.19 6.24 -6.48
CA PHE A 388 0.84 7.52 -6.16
C PHE A 388 1.82 7.97 -7.24
N VAL A 389 2.64 7.05 -7.77
CA VAL A 389 3.55 7.34 -8.88
C VAL A 389 2.78 7.78 -10.12
N ALA A 390 1.66 7.11 -10.44
CA ALA A 390 0.78 7.49 -11.53
C ALA A 390 0.23 8.91 -11.35
N VAL A 391 -0.27 9.22 -10.15
CA VAL A 391 -0.79 10.55 -9.80
C VAL A 391 0.30 11.63 -9.90
N GLU A 392 1.50 11.36 -9.40
CA GLU A 392 2.68 12.25 -9.51
C GLU A 392 3.01 12.58 -10.97
N ARG A 393 3.05 11.56 -11.84
CA ARG A 393 3.25 11.73 -13.29
C ARG A 393 2.08 12.40 -14.00
N GLY A 394 0.95 12.58 -13.31
CA GLY A 394 -0.17 13.39 -13.77
C GLY A 394 -0.06 14.87 -13.43
N GLN A 395 0.87 15.27 -12.55
CA GLN A 395 0.95 16.64 -12.01
C GLN A 395 1.60 17.67 -12.95
N PHE A 396 1.86 17.35 -14.22
CA PHE A 396 2.45 18.30 -15.16
C PHE A 396 1.58 19.55 -15.30
N ARG A 397 1.99 20.61 -14.60
CA ARG A 397 1.58 21.98 -14.85
C ARG A 397 2.51 22.52 -15.92
N THR A 398 2.06 22.59 -17.16
CA THR A 398 2.57 23.62 -18.06
C THR A 398 2.15 24.96 -17.43
N ARG A 399 3.00 25.52 -16.56
CA ARG A 399 2.99 26.96 -16.36
C ARG A 399 3.33 27.52 -17.73
N ARG A 400 2.32 27.85 -18.53
CA ARG A 400 2.52 28.76 -19.66
C ARG A 400 3.27 29.97 -19.07
N PRO A 401 4.44 30.36 -19.60
CA PRO A 401 5.00 31.64 -19.23
C PRO A 401 3.88 32.66 -19.41
N LYS A 402 3.56 33.41 -18.35
CA LYS A 402 2.59 34.49 -18.49
C LYS A 402 3.12 35.38 -19.62
N ALA A 403 2.30 35.65 -20.63
CA ALA A 403 2.70 36.51 -21.76
C ALA A 403 3.21 37.89 -21.28
N SER A 404 2.87 38.30 -20.06
CA SER A 404 3.42 39.47 -19.37
C SER A 404 4.92 39.40 -19.02
N LEU A 405 5.57 38.25 -19.17
CA LEU A 405 7.02 38.04 -18.95
C LEU A 405 7.78 37.87 -20.27
N LEU A 406 7.10 37.90 -21.42
CA LEU A 406 7.78 38.05 -22.69
C LEU A 406 8.18 39.52 -22.80
N PRO A 407 9.48 39.85 -22.95
CA PRO A 407 9.87 41.19 -23.36
C PRO A 407 9.08 41.53 -24.62
N SER A 408 8.36 42.65 -24.59
CA SER A 408 7.73 43.22 -25.78
C SER A 408 8.84 43.57 -26.77
N ALA A 409 9.24 42.60 -27.59
CA ALA A 409 10.14 42.81 -28.71
C ALA A 409 9.37 43.52 -29.82
N GLN A 410 9.10 44.82 -29.62
CA GLN A 410 8.77 45.79 -30.65
C GLN A 410 8.71 47.21 -30.05
N LYS A 411 9.81 47.96 -30.22
CA LYS A 411 9.86 49.35 -30.72
C LYS A 411 11.27 49.93 -30.49
N ALA A 412 12.12 49.77 -31.50
CA ALA A 412 13.07 50.77 -32.00
C ALA A 412 13.50 50.31 -33.39
#